data_AF-A0A1V9ZUP1-F1
#
_entry.id   AF-A0A1V9ZUP1-F1
#
_cell.length_a   1.000
_cell.length_b   1.000
_cell.length_c   1.000
_cell.angle_alpha   90.00
_cell.angle_beta   90.00
_cell.angle_gamma   90.00
#
_symmetry.space_group_name_H-M   'P 1'
#
loop_
_entity.id
_entity.type
_entity.pdbx_description
1 polymer ?
#
loop_
_entity_poly.entity_id
_entity_poly.type
_entity_poly.pdbx_seq_one_letter_code
_entity_poly.pdbx_strand_id
1 'polypeptide(L)'
;MRLKRKRDYRQQDIEALKYLRLRVVQLTNELAFVQQRQASTFLSWHDVAIALAQETSQTQSHNAVLRARTHASTQLLQIMSAWVASMSLLRVRISLFPDEVTRGVGPMIHATWRGSSLPRDPTARHLALQWMHRRFANCLEKFLLQAPQTTAVNDPAVAITPVASTYELRCSAVCLLDAPFEVAAAAFHKYVRDGFPGIKHKELYQTSEILYRQLVLRTGRTENVAIFLYPGQDRSVFVTHTISKDAALPTEEPVRAMTGWHVLERAGPSQTRLRDWFTQGGFRLPSGEYHPIEESFQERTRQRVLDGYACYVRSIEAIIAATARSPFSKP
;
A
#
# COMPACT_ATOMS: atom_id res chain seq x y z
N MET A 1 -35.84 97.62 -59.87
CA MET A 1 -34.69 96.78 -59.41
C MET A 1 -35.01 95.77 -58.29
N ARG A 2 -35.86 96.08 -57.29
CA ARG A 2 -36.12 95.20 -56.12
C ARG A 2 -36.81 93.84 -56.41
N LEU A 3 -37.63 93.74 -57.47
CA LEU A 3 -38.39 92.53 -57.79
C LEU A 3 -37.55 91.41 -58.44
N LYS A 4 -36.50 91.76 -59.18
CA LYS A 4 -35.64 90.79 -59.89
C LYS A 4 -34.81 89.96 -58.88
N ARG A 5 -34.21 90.63 -57.90
CA ARG A 5 -33.45 89.98 -56.81
C ARG A 5 -34.29 88.98 -56.01
N LYS A 6 -35.55 89.30 -55.69
CA LYS A 6 -36.45 88.36 -54.98
C LYS A 6 -36.77 87.10 -55.79
N ARG A 7 -36.73 87.17 -57.13
CA ARG A 7 -36.99 86.02 -58.00
C ARG A 7 -35.76 85.11 -58.08
N ASP A 8 -34.58 85.70 -58.17
CA ASP A 8 -33.31 84.97 -58.21
C ASP A 8 -33.06 84.20 -56.91
N TYR A 9 -33.34 84.79 -55.74
CA TYR A 9 -33.26 84.08 -54.44
C TYR A 9 -34.22 82.88 -54.37
N ARG A 10 -35.47 83.04 -54.82
CA ARG A 10 -36.44 81.93 -54.85
C ARG A 10 -35.98 80.80 -55.77
N GLN A 11 -35.30 81.13 -56.86
CA GLN A 11 -34.82 80.13 -57.80
C GLN A 11 -33.64 79.35 -57.22
N GLN A 12 -32.71 80.03 -56.55
CA GLN A 12 -31.61 79.39 -55.80
C GLN A 12 -32.13 78.49 -54.69
N ASP A 13 -33.16 78.92 -53.94
CA ASP A 13 -33.78 78.09 -52.90
C ASP A 13 -34.43 76.82 -53.48
N ILE A 14 -35.10 76.92 -54.63
CA ILE A 14 -35.71 75.78 -55.30
C ILE A 14 -34.65 74.80 -55.82
N GLU A 15 -33.55 75.31 -56.38
CA GLU A 15 -32.44 74.48 -56.87
C GLU A 15 -31.72 73.78 -55.70
N ALA A 16 -31.47 74.49 -54.60
CA ALA A 16 -30.92 73.90 -53.38
C ALA A 16 -31.83 72.81 -52.79
N LEU A 17 -33.15 73.04 -52.74
CA LEU A 17 -34.10 72.03 -52.28
C LEU A 17 -34.16 70.80 -53.20
N LYS A 18 -34.07 70.99 -54.51
CA LYS A 18 -34.01 69.87 -55.47
C LYS A 18 -32.73 69.04 -55.28
N TYR A 19 -31.60 69.71 -55.12
CA TYR A 19 -30.32 69.05 -54.85
C TYR A 19 -30.36 68.23 -53.56
N LEU A 20 -30.86 68.82 -52.46
CA LEU A 20 -30.98 68.13 -51.18
C LEU A 20 -31.91 66.92 -51.26
N ARG A 21 -33.05 67.03 -51.96
CA ARG A 21 -33.97 65.89 -52.17
C ARG A 21 -33.31 64.75 -52.93
N LEU A 22 -32.62 65.07 -54.03
CA LEU A 22 -31.88 64.06 -54.81
C LEU A 22 -30.79 63.39 -53.97
N ARG A 23 -30.07 64.16 -53.15
CA ARG A 23 -29.00 63.63 -52.29
C ARG A 23 -29.54 62.72 -51.20
N VAL A 24 -30.69 63.04 -50.60
CA VAL A 24 -31.35 62.17 -49.62
C VAL A 24 -31.78 60.85 -50.25
N VAL A 25 -32.33 60.86 -51.47
CA VAL A 25 -32.71 59.64 -52.20
C VAL A 25 -31.48 58.78 -52.52
N GLN A 26 -30.38 59.40 -52.94
CA GLN A 26 -29.14 58.66 -53.22
C GLN A 26 -28.57 58.00 -51.96
N LEU A 27 -28.47 58.75 -50.85
CA LEU A 27 -27.92 58.22 -49.59
C LEU A 27 -28.80 57.14 -48.97
N THR A 28 -30.12 57.24 -49.12
CA THR A 28 -31.05 56.20 -48.64
C THR A 28 -30.90 54.91 -49.45
N ASN A 29 -30.71 54.99 -50.77
CA ASN A 29 -30.44 53.82 -51.61
C ASN A 29 -29.07 53.17 -51.30
N GLU A 30 -28.03 53.98 -51.08
CA GLU A 30 -26.70 53.48 -50.68
C GLU A 30 -26.75 52.77 -49.32
N LEU A 31 -27.48 53.33 -48.35
CA LEU A 31 -27.70 52.68 -47.05
C LEU A 31 -28.46 51.35 -47.17
N ALA A 32 -29.51 51.31 -47.98
CA ALA A 32 -30.29 50.09 -48.19
C ALA A 32 -29.43 48.96 -48.78
N PHE A 33 -28.57 49.28 -49.75
CA PHE A 33 -27.66 48.32 -50.37
C PHE A 33 -26.64 47.75 -49.38
N VAL A 34 -26.06 48.60 -48.50
CA VAL A 34 -25.10 48.16 -47.48
C VAL A 34 -25.78 47.28 -46.42
N GLN A 35 -26.98 47.66 -45.97
CA GLN A 35 -27.73 46.88 -44.99
C GLN A 35 -28.14 45.51 -45.53
N GLN A 36 -28.55 45.44 -46.80
CA GLN A 36 -28.97 44.17 -47.43
C GLN A 36 -27.80 43.19 -47.62
N ARG A 37 -26.58 43.67 -47.91
CA ARG A 37 -25.37 42.82 -47.97
C ARG A 37 -24.89 42.35 -46.59
N GLN A 38 -25.09 43.14 -45.53
CA GLN A 38 -24.71 42.74 -44.17
C GLN A 38 -25.65 41.66 -43.60
N ALA A 39 -26.90 41.61 -44.04
CA ALA A 39 -27.91 40.68 -43.53
C ALA A 39 -27.78 39.24 -44.08
N SER A 40 -27.09 39.00 -45.20
CA SER A 40 -27.26 37.75 -45.97
C SER A 40 -26.20 36.67 -45.79
N THR A 41 -25.07 36.88 -45.12
CA THR A 41 -24.00 35.85 -45.12
C THR A 41 -23.23 35.59 -43.83
N PHE A 42 -23.43 36.34 -42.74
CA PHE A 42 -22.66 36.11 -41.51
C PHE A 42 -23.50 36.28 -40.26
N LEU A 43 -23.30 35.39 -39.27
CA LEU A 43 -23.68 35.64 -37.88
C LEU A 43 -23.21 37.05 -37.51
N SER A 44 -24.05 37.80 -36.82
CA SER A 44 -23.67 39.16 -36.46
C SER A 44 -22.41 39.10 -35.59
N TRP A 45 -21.45 40.00 -35.81
CA TRP A 45 -20.26 40.08 -34.95
C TRP A 45 -20.62 40.26 -33.47
N HIS A 46 -21.83 40.77 -33.20
CA HIS A 46 -22.40 40.82 -31.86
C HIS A 46 -22.65 39.41 -31.29
N ASP A 47 -23.32 38.53 -32.05
CA ASP A 47 -23.58 37.15 -31.62
C ASP A 47 -22.28 36.34 -31.46
N VAL A 48 -21.31 36.54 -32.38
CA VAL A 48 -19.98 35.93 -32.28
C VAL A 48 -19.25 36.41 -31.02
N ALA A 49 -19.29 37.71 -30.73
CA ALA A 49 -18.69 38.26 -29.52
C ALA A 49 -19.36 37.74 -28.24
N ILE A 50 -20.69 37.58 -28.24
CA ILE A 50 -21.44 36.98 -27.11
C ILE A 50 -21.03 35.52 -26.91
N ALA A 51 -21.01 34.71 -27.97
CA ALA A 51 -20.64 33.30 -27.90
C ALA A 51 -19.20 33.14 -27.37
N LEU A 52 -18.25 33.93 -27.89
CA LEU A 52 -16.86 33.93 -27.41
C LEU A 52 -16.75 34.38 -25.95
N ALA A 53 -17.54 35.38 -25.53
CA ALA A 53 -17.56 35.82 -24.13
C ALA A 53 -18.12 34.74 -23.18
N GLN A 54 -19.18 34.04 -23.61
CA GLN A 54 -19.77 32.93 -22.86
C GLN A 54 -18.79 31.75 -22.75
N GLU A 55 -18.15 31.36 -23.86
CA GLU A 55 -17.16 30.28 -23.88
C GLU A 55 -15.91 30.62 -23.05
N THR A 56 -15.48 31.88 -23.08
CA THR A 56 -14.40 32.38 -22.22
C THR A 56 -14.77 32.26 -20.75
N SER A 57 -15.99 32.69 -20.36
CA SER A 57 -16.48 32.58 -18.98
C SER A 57 -16.59 31.13 -18.52
N GLN A 58 -17.12 30.24 -19.37
CA GLN A 58 -17.22 28.82 -19.07
C GLN A 58 -15.86 28.17 -18.89
N THR A 59 -14.90 28.50 -19.77
CA THR A 59 -13.52 28.00 -19.68
C THR A 59 -12.81 28.51 -18.43
N GLN A 60 -13.00 29.78 -18.07
CA GLN A 60 -12.45 30.34 -16.83
C GLN A 60 -13.00 29.64 -15.59
N SER A 61 -14.32 29.40 -15.54
CA SER A 61 -14.98 28.67 -14.45
C SER A 61 -14.46 27.23 -14.35
N HIS A 62 -14.35 26.53 -15.48
CA HIS A 62 -13.81 25.16 -15.52
C HIS A 62 -12.34 25.10 -15.07
N ASN A 63 -11.52 26.07 -15.51
CA ASN A 63 -10.12 26.16 -15.11
C ASN A 63 -10.00 26.42 -13.59
N ALA A 64 -10.86 27.28 -13.03
CA ALA A 64 -10.90 27.54 -11.59
C ALA A 64 -11.22 26.26 -10.79
N VAL A 65 -12.19 25.46 -11.24
CA VAL A 65 -12.53 24.16 -10.60
C VAL A 65 -11.35 23.19 -10.67
N LEU A 66 -10.70 23.07 -11.83
CA LEU A 66 -9.53 22.20 -11.99
C LEU A 66 -8.37 22.64 -11.10
N ARG A 67 -8.06 23.95 -11.05
CA ARG A 67 -7.04 24.50 -10.15
C ARG A 67 -7.36 24.20 -8.69
N ALA A 68 -8.62 24.35 -8.28
CA ALA A 68 -9.04 24.03 -6.92
C ALA A 68 -8.83 22.54 -6.58
N ARG A 69 -9.18 21.62 -7.51
CA ARG A 69 -8.95 20.18 -7.33
C ARG A 69 -7.48 19.82 -7.26
N THR A 70 -6.65 20.40 -8.13
CA THR A 70 -5.20 20.21 -8.09
C THR A 70 -4.62 20.73 -6.78
N HIS A 71 -5.03 21.92 -6.36
CA HIS A 71 -4.56 22.50 -5.09
C HIS A 71 -4.95 21.63 -3.88
N ALA A 72 -6.19 21.17 -3.81
CA ALA A 72 -6.66 20.26 -2.76
C ALA A 72 -5.87 18.94 -2.74
N SER A 73 -5.57 18.38 -3.92
CA SER A 73 -4.78 17.15 -4.04
C SER A 73 -3.32 17.38 -3.64
N THR A 74 -2.71 18.51 -4.03
CA THR A 74 -1.34 18.88 -3.62
C THR A 74 -1.26 19.11 -2.12
N GLN A 75 -2.24 19.79 -1.53
CA GLN A 75 -2.31 19.96 -0.07
C GLN A 75 -2.42 18.61 0.63
N LEU A 76 -3.29 17.71 0.17
CA LEU A 76 -3.40 16.37 0.73
C LEU A 76 -2.06 15.62 0.63
N LEU A 77 -1.39 15.66 -0.53
CA LEU A 77 -0.07 15.05 -0.70
C LEU A 77 0.99 15.65 0.22
N GLN A 78 0.98 16.97 0.42
CA GLN A 78 1.90 17.65 1.35
C GLN A 78 1.62 17.27 2.81
N ILE A 79 0.34 17.20 3.21
CA ILE A 79 -0.06 16.76 4.54
C ILE A 79 0.34 15.30 4.74
N MET A 80 0.05 14.42 3.77
CA MET A 80 0.42 13.01 3.84
C MET A 80 1.93 12.82 3.83
N SER A 81 2.68 13.59 3.04
CA SER A 81 4.15 13.49 3.00
C SER A 81 4.77 14.00 4.29
N ALA A 82 4.28 15.12 4.84
CA ALA A 82 4.69 15.63 6.15
C ALA A 82 4.30 14.66 7.28
N TRP A 83 3.14 14.02 7.20
CA TRP A 83 2.72 12.96 8.14
C TRP A 83 3.60 11.72 8.03
N VAL A 84 3.91 11.23 6.82
CA VAL A 84 4.84 10.11 6.61
C VAL A 84 6.27 10.48 7.05
N ALA A 85 6.70 11.71 6.80
CA ALA A 85 8.02 12.21 7.19
C ALA A 85 8.12 12.39 8.71
N SER A 86 7.12 12.97 9.37
CA SER A 86 7.03 13.05 10.83
C SER A 86 6.92 11.67 11.49
N MET A 87 6.32 10.69 10.80
CA MET A 87 6.39 9.28 11.21
C MET A 87 7.77 8.66 11.05
N SER A 88 8.51 9.12 10.04
CA SER A 88 9.91 8.75 9.84
C SER A 88 10.85 9.46 10.82
N LEU A 89 10.47 10.63 11.35
CA LEU A 89 11.18 11.38 12.38
C LEU A 89 10.82 10.93 13.81
N LEU A 90 9.62 10.38 14.02
CA LEU A 90 9.29 9.53 15.17
C LEU A 90 10.02 8.17 15.15
N ARG A 91 11.06 8.01 14.31
CA ARG A 91 12.22 7.16 14.61
C ARG A 91 13.02 7.71 15.81
N VAL A 92 12.34 8.12 16.88
CA VAL A 92 12.92 8.03 18.22
C VAL A 92 13.07 6.53 18.46
N ARG A 93 14.26 6.02 18.13
CA ARG A 93 14.71 4.64 18.35
C ARG A 93 13.79 3.56 17.76
N ILE A 94 13.57 3.57 16.45
CA ILE A 94 13.60 2.27 15.75
C ILE A 94 15.08 1.92 15.62
N SER A 95 15.72 1.61 16.76
CA SER A 95 16.91 0.79 16.72
C SER A 95 16.40 -0.54 16.18
N LEU A 96 16.67 -0.82 14.91
CA LEU A 96 16.42 -2.15 14.38
C LEU A 96 17.20 -3.17 15.19
N PHE A 97 18.34 -2.79 15.81
CA PHE A 97 18.90 -3.32 17.06
C PHE A 97 19.82 -2.25 17.70
N PRO A 98 20.22 -2.37 18.98
CA PRO A 98 21.23 -1.52 19.61
C PRO A 98 22.64 -1.99 19.22
N ASP A 99 23.48 -1.08 18.75
CA ASP A 99 24.93 -1.28 18.86
C ASP A 99 25.30 -1.32 20.34
N GLU A 100 26.14 -2.28 20.69
CA GLU A 100 26.75 -2.41 22.01
C GLU A 100 27.39 -1.08 22.40
N VAL A 101 26.91 -0.48 23.50
CA VAL A 101 27.65 0.34 24.50
C VAL A 101 26.69 1.15 25.39
N THR A 102 25.43 1.38 25.02
CA THR A 102 24.49 2.09 25.94
C THR A 102 23.58 1.13 26.71
N ARG A 103 24.02 0.80 27.94
CA ARG A 103 23.14 0.36 29.04
C ARG A 103 22.02 1.41 29.22
N GLY A 104 20.85 1.17 28.65
CA GLY A 104 19.77 2.15 28.61
C GLY A 104 18.63 1.73 27.68
N VAL A 105 18.01 0.61 28.06
CA VAL A 105 16.78 -0.02 27.57
C VAL A 105 15.90 0.87 26.67
N GLY A 106 15.78 0.49 25.40
CA GLY A 106 14.68 0.90 24.52
C GLY A 106 14.27 -0.29 23.68
N PRO A 107 13.08 -0.88 23.88
CA PRO A 107 12.77 -2.17 23.28
C PRO A 107 12.29 -2.10 21.83
N MET A 108 12.63 -3.16 21.10
CA MET A 108 12.23 -3.43 19.71
C MET A 108 10.74 -3.79 19.56
N ILE A 109 9.95 -3.72 20.63
CA ILE A 109 8.54 -4.19 20.71
C ILE A 109 7.55 -3.07 20.41
N HIS A 110 7.89 -2.17 19.50
CA HIS A 110 6.88 -1.36 18.85
C HIS A 110 7.00 -1.58 17.34
N ALA A 111 6.54 -2.75 16.89
CA ALA A 111 5.75 -2.76 15.68
C ALA A 111 4.72 -1.65 15.88
N THR A 112 4.96 -0.48 15.28
CA THR A 112 3.96 0.58 15.28
C THR A 112 2.66 -0.09 14.84
N TRP A 113 1.55 0.19 15.52
CA TRP A 113 0.23 -0.41 15.24
C TRP A 113 -0.08 -0.51 13.73
N ARG A 114 0.49 0.42 12.95
CA ARG A 114 0.48 0.53 11.49
C ARG A 114 1.02 -0.70 10.73
N GLY A 115 1.93 -1.47 11.33
CA GLY A 115 2.52 -2.67 10.73
C GLY A 115 1.74 -3.96 10.97
N SER A 116 0.78 -3.95 11.88
CA SER A 116 0.07 -5.17 12.33
C SER A 116 -1.42 -4.92 12.53
N SER A 117 -1.98 -3.91 11.84
CA SER A 117 -3.40 -3.58 11.89
C SER A 117 -4.03 -3.61 10.51
N LEU A 118 -5.30 -4.01 10.47
CA LEU A 118 -6.12 -4.01 9.27
C LEU A 118 -7.42 -3.23 9.53
N PRO A 119 -7.80 -2.30 8.62
CA PRO A 119 -9.04 -1.56 8.74
C PRO A 119 -10.27 -2.46 8.49
N ARG A 120 -11.46 -1.94 8.73
CA ARG A 120 -12.71 -2.67 8.47
C ARG A 120 -13.07 -2.70 6.98
N ASP A 121 -12.73 -1.64 6.25
CA ASP A 121 -13.03 -1.50 4.82
C ASP A 121 -12.25 -2.52 3.96
N PRO A 122 -12.92 -3.34 3.12
CA PRO A 122 -12.27 -4.38 2.31
C PRO A 122 -11.15 -3.88 1.39
N THR A 123 -11.33 -2.72 0.77
CA THR A 123 -10.34 -2.15 -0.16
C THR A 123 -9.10 -1.69 0.59
N ALA A 124 -9.29 -1.00 1.72
CA ALA A 124 -8.20 -0.55 2.57
C ALA A 124 -7.45 -1.72 3.22
N ARG A 125 -8.13 -2.84 3.51
CA ARG A 125 -7.50 -4.09 4.00
C ARG A 125 -6.54 -4.67 2.98
N HIS A 126 -7.00 -4.78 1.73
CA HIS A 126 -6.18 -5.26 0.63
C HIS A 126 -4.94 -4.37 0.45
N LEU A 127 -5.12 -3.04 0.45
CA LEU A 127 -4.02 -2.10 0.33
C LEU A 127 -3.02 -2.22 1.50
N ALA A 128 -3.51 -2.44 2.73
CA ALA A 128 -2.65 -2.64 3.90
C ALA A 128 -1.81 -3.92 3.81
N LEU A 129 -2.42 -5.03 3.36
CA LEU A 129 -1.69 -6.29 3.08
C LEU A 129 -0.64 -6.11 1.99
N GLN A 130 -0.96 -5.42 0.90
CA GLN A 130 0.00 -5.10 -0.16
C GLN A 130 1.14 -4.19 0.31
N TRP A 131 0.84 -3.24 1.19
CA TRP A 131 1.87 -2.37 1.77
C TRP A 131 2.81 -3.16 2.68
N MET A 132 2.28 -4.05 3.53
CA MET A 132 3.09 -4.96 4.35
C MET A 132 3.96 -5.87 3.47
N HIS A 133 3.39 -6.45 2.41
CA HIS A 133 4.12 -7.25 1.44
C HIS A 133 5.32 -6.50 0.84
N ARG A 134 5.10 -5.27 0.34
CA ARG A 134 6.18 -4.43 -0.19
C ARG A 134 7.21 -4.03 0.86
N ARG A 135 6.76 -3.75 2.09
CA ARG A 135 7.66 -3.42 3.20
C ARG A 135 8.59 -4.57 3.52
N PHE A 136 8.07 -5.79 3.65
CA PHE A 136 8.89 -6.96 3.96
C PHE A 136 9.88 -7.27 2.83
N ALA A 137 9.48 -7.14 1.56
CA ALA A 137 10.40 -7.25 0.43
C ALA A 137 11.57 -6.26 0.55
N ASN A 138 11.29 -4.98 0.82
CA ASN A 138 12.30 -3.92 0.93
C ASN A 138 13.20 -4.05 2.17
N CYS A 139 12.74 -4.78 3.19
CA CYS A 139 13.52 -4.98 4.42
C CYS A 139 14.25 -6.33 4.47
N LEU A 140 13.99 -7.24 3.52
CA LEU A 140 14.50 -8.61 3.53
C LEU A 140 16.00 -8.68 3.75
N GLU A 141 16.80 -8.00 2.92
CA GLU A 141 18.26 -8.07 3.00
C GLU A 141 18.80 -7.56 4.34
N LYS A 142 18.19 -6.51 4.89
CA LYS A 142 18.57 -5.98 6.21
C LYS A 142 18.29 -6.99 7.32
N PHE A 143 17.17 -7.71 7.22
CA PHE A 143 16.84 -8.76 8.17
C PHE A 143 17.78 -9.96 8.04
N LEU A 144 18.13 -10.37 6.82
CA LEU A 144 19.06 -11.47 6.58
C LEU A 144 20.47 -11.20 7.14
N LEU A 145 20.95 -9.97 7.02
CA LEU A 145 22.25 -9.57 7.59
C LEU A 145 22.27 -9.59 9.13
N GLN A 146 21.13 -9.31 9.76
CA GLN A 146 20.99 -9.20 11.22
C GLN A 146 20.49 -10.48 11.88
N ALA A 147 19.98 -11.43 11.10
CA ALA A 147 19.60 -12.74 11.61
C ALA A 147 20.83 -13.37 12.28
N PRO A 148 20.70 -13.91 13.50
CA PRO A 148 21.79 -14.59 14.16
C PRO A 148 22.35 -15.65 13.22
N GLN A 149 23.63 -15.52 12.86
CA GLN A 149 24.31 -16.50 12.03
C GLN A 149 24.64 -17.70 12.94
N THR A 150 23.65 -18.54 13.21
CA THR A 150 23.90 -19.83 13.87
C THR A 150 24.75 -20.66 12.91
N THR A 151 26.00 -20.88 13.28
CA THR A 151 26.92 -21.76 12.55
C THR A 151 26.59 -23.24 12.79
N ALA A 152 25.90 -23.55 13.89
CA ALA A 152 25.44 -24.88 14.23
C ALA A 152 24.19 -25.25 13.42
N VAL A 153 24.36 -26.18 12.48
CA VAL A 153 23.26 -26.76 11.71
C VAL A 153 22.45 -27.68 12.62
N ASN A 154 21.12 -27.60 12.55
CA ASN A 154 20.15 -28.34 13.34
C ASN A 154 20.15 -28.04 14.84
N ASP A 155 20.75 -26.91 15.27
CA ASP A 155 20.72 -26.44 16.65
C ASP A 155 20.00 -25.07 16.75
N PRO A 156 18.68 -25.07 17.00
CA PRO A 156 17.92 -23.82 17.13
C PRO A 156 18.36 -23.01 18.36
N ALA A 157 18.88 -21.81 18.13
CA ALA A 157 19.21 -20.86 19.18
C ALA A 157 17.96 -20.07 19.59
N VAL A 158 17.56 -20.22 20.86
CA VAL A 158 16.45 -19.48 21.47
C VAL A 158 17.00 -18.50 22.50
N ALA A 159 16.56 -17.25 22.42
CA ALA A 159 16.86 -16.21 23.40
C ALA A 159 15.57 -15.56 23.88
N ILE A 160 15.43 -15.39 25.20
CA ILE A 160 14.27 -14.73 25.81
C ILE A 160 14.81 -13.58 26.64
N THR A 161 14.50 -12.36 26.23
CA THR A 161 14.95 -11.14 26.89
C THR A 161 13.76 -10.47 27.56
N PRO A 162 13.78 -10.28 28.90
CA PRO A 162 12.78 -9.49 29.59
C PRO A 162 12.79 -8.03 29.09
N VAL A 163 11.61 -7.47 28.87
CA VAL A 163 11.41 -6.12 28.34
C VAL A 163 10.29 -5.45 29.13
N ALA A 164 10.64 -4.60 30.10
CA ALA A 164 9.67 -3.92 30.97
C ALA A 164 8.66 -4.92 31.57
N SER A 165 7.38 -4.81 31.21
CA SER A 165 6.30 -5.70 31.66
C SER A 165 6.05 -6.91 30.74
N THR A 166 6.90 -7.15 29.75
CA THR A 166 6.78 -8.23 28.76
C THR A 166 8.14 -8.87 28.47
N TYR A 167 8.21 -9.72 27.45
CA TYR A 167 9.43 -10.32 26.96
C TYR A 167 9.52 -10.22 25.45
N GLU A 168 10.75 -10.33 24.95
CA GLU A 168 11.06 -10.58 23.55
C GLU A 168 11.67 -11.97 23.44
N LEU A 169 11.01 -12.84 22.69
CA LEU A 169 11.53 -14.15 22.31
C LEU A 169 12.09 -14.06 20.90
N ARG A 170 13.33 -14.50 20.73
CA ARG A 170 13.99 -14.65 19.45
C ARG A 170 14.39 -16.11 19.27
N CYS A 171 14.13 -16.63 18.09
CA CYS A 171 14.59 -17.96 17.71
C CYS A 171 15.22 -17.87 16.33
N SER A 172 16.38 -18.50 16.17
CA SER A 172 17.07 -18.65 14.90
C SER A 172 17.53 -20.08 14.76
N ALA A 173 17.33 -20.67 13.59
CA ALA A 173 17.73 -22.02 13.31
C ALA A 173 18.14 -22.16 11.85
N VAL A 174 19.09 -23.05 11.60
CA VAL A 174 19.52 -23.43 10.26
C VAL A 174 19.39 -24.94 10.13
N CYS A 175 18.71 -25.41 9.11
CA CYS A 175 18.56 -26.82 8.78
C CYS A 175 19.04 -27.06 7.34
N LEU A 176 19.67 -28.21 7.11
CA LEU A 176 19.96 -28.71 5.76
C LEU A 176 18.94 -29.79 5.42
N LEU A 177 18.15 -29.54 4.39
CA LEU A 177 17.18 -30.48 3.84
C LEU A 177 17.86 -31.29 2.74
N ASP A 178 17.77 -32.61 2.81
CA ASP A 178 18.29 -33.54 1.80
C ASP A 178 17.36 -33.63 0.58
N ALA A 179 17.16 -32.49 -0.09
CA ALA A 179 16.44 -32.39 -1.34
C ALA A 179 16.95 -31.22 -2.21
N PRO A 180 16.84 -31.33 -3.55
CA PRO A 180 17.03 -30.20 -4.45
C PRO A 180 16.10 -29.02 -4.10
N PHE A 181 16.56 -27.81 -4.38
CA PHE A 181 15.86 -26.56 -4.06
C PHE A 181 14.41 -26.54 -4.53
N GLU A 182 14.16 -27.00 -5.75
CA GLU A 182 12.84 -26.98 -6.37
C GLU A 182 11.85 -27.85 -5.59
N VAL A 183 12.31 -29.02 -5.12
CA VAL A 183 11.51 -29.96 -4.35
C VAL A 183 11.26 -29.41 -2.94
N ALA A 184 12.31 -28.91 -2.28
CA ALA A 184 12.20 -28.33 -0.94
C ALA A 184 11.31 -27.08 -0.93
N ALA A 185 11.46 -26.18 -1.90
CA ALA A 185 10.65 -24.98 -2.05
C ALA A 185 9.17 -25.32 -2.32
N ALA A 186 8.90 -26.30 -3.20
CA ALA A 186 7.54 -26.77 -3.45
C ALA A 186 6.92 -27.43 -2.20
N ALA A 187 7.69 -28.24 -1.47
CA ALA A 187 7.25 -28.86 -0.23
C ALA A 187 6.94 -27.82 0.86
N PHE A 188 7.78 -26.78 0.99
CA PHE A 188 7.57 -25.69 1.93
C PHE A 188 6.35 -24.85 1.55
N HIS A 189 6.21 -24.53 0.26
CA HIS A 189 5.04 -23.82 -0.24
C HIS A 189 3.76 -24.63 0.04
N LYS A 190 3.79 -25.95 -0.15
CA LYS A 190 2.68 -26.84 0.21
C LYS A 190 2.41 -26.83 1.71
N TYR A 191 3.45 -26.93 2.54
CA TYR A 191 3.33 -26.84 3.99
C TYR A 191 2.62 -25.55 4.45
N VAL A 192 3.05 -24.42 3.90
CA VAL A 192 2.43 -23.11 4.17
C VAL A 192 0.98 -23.05 3.69
N ARG A 193 0.68 -23.62 2.52
CA ARG A 193 -0.67 -23.60 1.94
C ARG A 193 -1.63 -24.55 2.65
N ASP A 194 -1.22 -25.77 2.96
CA ASP A 194 -2.05 -26.79 3.62
C ASP A 194 -2.23 -26.51 5.12
N GLY A 195 -1.38 -25.63 5.67
CA GLY A 195 -1.44 -25.20 7.06
C GLY A 195 -0.59 -26.08 7.98
N PHE A 196 -0.28 -25.51 9.15
CA PHE A 196 0.61 -26.12 10.12
C PHE A 196 -0.04 -27.35 10.80
N PRO A 197 0.65 -28.50 10.93
CA PRO A 197 0.09 -29.71 11.53
C PRO A 197 -0.46 -29.51 12.95
N GLY A 198 -1.72 -29.90 13.14
CA GLY A 198 -2.44 -29.73 14.40
C GLY A 198 -2.89 -28.29 14.70
N ILE A 199 -2.83 -27.39 13.72
CA ILE A 199 -3.40 -26.04 13.77
C ILE A 199 -4.51 -25.97 12.73
N LYS A 200 -5.75 -25.74 13.17
CA LYS A 200 -6.86 -25.50 12.24
C LYS A 200 -6.70 -24.08 11.69
N HIS A 201 -7.11 -23.85 10.45
CA HIS A 201 -7.07 -22.51 9.88
C HIS A 201 -8.31 -22.25 9.03
N LYS A 202 -8.72 -20.98 9.01
CA LYS A 202 -9.73 -20.44 8.11
C LYS A 202 -9.05 -19.46 7.18
N GLU A 203 -9.20 -19.67 5.88
CA GLU A 203 -8.70 -18.72 4.90
C GLU A 203 -9.63 -17.51 4.78
N LEU A 204 -9.04 -16.33 4.82
CA LEU A 204 -9.77 -15.05 4.81
C LEU A 204 -9.48 -14.28 3.52
N TYR A 205 -8.26 -14.40 3.00
CA TYR A 205 -7.84 -13.77 1.76
C TYR A 205 -6.62 -14.51 1.20
N GLN A 206 -6.58 -14.71 -0.11
CA GLN A 206 -5.49 -15.41 -0.80
C GLN A 206 -5.18 -14.76 -2.15
N THR A 207 -3.89 -14.62 -2.44
CA THR A 207 -3.32 -14.43 -3.78
C THR A 207 -2.16 -15.40 -3.99
N SER A 208 -1.45 -15.27 -5.10
CA SER A 208 -0.18 -15.98 -5.34
C SER A 208 0.93 -15.61 -4.35
N GLU A 209 0.88 -14.41 -3.78
CA GLU A 209 1.97 -13.84 -2.95
C GLU A 209 1.57 -13.62 -1.49
N ILE A 210 0.27 -13.59 -1.19
CA ILE A 210 -0.24 -13.23 0.14
C ILE A 210 -1.29 -14.26 0.55
N LEU A 211 -1.11 -14.84 1.73
CA LEU A 211 -2.11 -15.66 2.41
C LEU A 211 -2.47 -14.97 3.72
N TYR A 212 -3.74 -14.67 3.92
CA TYR A 212 -4.23 -14.12 5.18
C TYR A 212 -5.27 -15.06 5.77
N ARG A 213 -5.00 -15.51 7.00
CA ARG A 213 -5.69 -16.63 7.64
C ARG A 213 -5.95 -16.33 9.11
N GLN A 214 -7.01 -16.92 9.63
CA GLN A 214 -7.21 -17.06 11.07
C GLN A 214 -6.79 -18.47 11.47
N LEU A 215 -5.80 -18.57 12.33
CA LEU A 215 -5.30 -19.82 12.88
C LEU A 215 -6.00 -20.09 14.20
N VAL A 216 -6.43 -21.34 14.44
CA VAL A 216 -6.87 -21.84 15.74
C VAL A 216 -5.75 -22.70 16.29
N LEU A 217 -5.01 -22.14 17.25
CA LEU A 217 -3.89 -22.81 17.91
C LEU A 217 -4.38 -24.01 18.72
N ARG A 218 -3.45 -24.90 19.08
CA ARG A 218 -3.72 -26.06 19.95
C ARG A 218 -4.33 -25.68 21.31
N THR A 219 -4.11 -24.44 21.75
CA THR A 219 -4.70 -23.89 22.98
C THR A 219 -6.17 -23.47 22.81
N GLY A 220 -6.79 -23.69 21.64
CA GLY A 220 -8.12 -23.17 21.29
C GLY A 220 -8.12 -21.70 20.82
N ARG A 221 -7.07 -20.96 21.18
CA ARG A 221 -6.91 -19.54 20.83
C ARG A 221 -6.83 -19.27 19.33
N THR A 222 -7.35 -18.13 18.91
CA THR A 222 -7.38 -17.64 17.53
C THR A 222 -6.35 -16.56 17.28
N GLU A 223 -5.63 -16.65 16.17
CA GLU A 223 -4.66 -15.64 15.73
C GLU A 223 -4.83 -15.32 14.26
N ASN A 224 -4.94 -14.03 13.93
CA ASN A 224 -4.95 -13.57 12.56
C ASN A 224 -3.49 -13.44 12.06
N VAL A 225 -3.15 -14.13 10.97
CA VAL A 225 -1.79 -14.22 10.45
C VAL A 225 -1.79 -13.94 8.96
N ALA A 226 -0.89 -13.04 8.53
CA ALA A 226 -0.55 -12.82 7.14
C ALA A 226 0.76 -13.54 6.82
N ILE A 227 0.79 -14.27 5.72
CA ILE A 227 1.95 -14.94 5.18
C ILE A 227 2.25 -14.33 3.81
N PHE A 228 3.49 -13.90 3.63
CA PHE A 228 3.98 -13.24 2.43
C PHE A 228 5.00 -14.14 1.75
N LEU A 229 4.86 -14.33 0.44
CA LEU A 229 5.65 -15.27 -0.35
C LEU A 229 6.48 -14.50 -1.39
N TYR A 230 7.78 -14.76 -1.40
CA TYR A 230 8.74 -14.21 -2.36
C TYR A 230 9.47 -15.37 -3.04
N PRO A 231 8.88 -15.95 -4.10
CA PRO A 231 9.52 -17.03 -4.83
C PRO A 231 10.71 -16.51 -5.62
N GLY A 232 11.75 -17.35 -5.75
CA GLY A 232 12.92 -17.06 -6.57
C GLY A 232 13.59 -18.35 -7.06
N GLN A 233 14.54 -18.22 -7.99
CA GLN A 233 15.15 -19.37 -8.68
C GLN A 233 16.11 -20.18 -7.81
N ASP A 234 16.86 -19.51 -6.93
CA ASP A 234 17.81 -20.14 -6.00
C ASP A 234 17.53 -19.83 -4.54
N ARG A 235 16.54 -18.96 -4.30
CA ARG A 235 16.12 -18.53 -2.98
C ARG A 235 14.63 -18.26 -2.96
N SER A 236 13.92 -18.84 -2.00
CA SER A 236 12.52 -18.53 -1.74
C SER A 236 12.36 -18.07 -0.30
N VAL A 237 11.58 -17.01 -0.09
CA VAL A 237 11.35 -16.44 1.24
C VAL A 237 9.87 -16.46 1.59
N PHE A 238 9.56 -16.88 2.81
CA PHE A 238 8.23 -16.83 3.39
C PHE A 238 8.29 -16.00 4.68
N VAL A 239 7.38 -15.03 4.81
CA VAL A 239 7.30 -14.18 6.00
C VAL A 239 5.95 -14.35 6.65
N THR A 240 5.93 -14.86 7.88
CA THR A 240 4.74 -15.01 8.70
C THR A 240 4.63 -13.83 9.65
N HIS A 241 3.52 -13.10 9.65
CA HIS A 241 3.33 -11.92 10.49
C HIS A 241 1.94 -11.91 11.15
N THR A 242 1.89 -11.72 12.46
CA THR A 242 0.62 -11.63 13.19
C THR A 242 -0.04 -10.27 13.02
N ILE A 243 -1.32 -10.27 12.63
CA ILE A 243 -2.18 -9.08 12.61
C ILE A 243 -2.86 -8.98 13.98
N SER A 244 -2.31 -8.13 14.86
CA SER A 244 -2.79 -7.96 16.23
C SER A 244 -4.03 -7.07 16.36
N LYS A 245 -4.34 -6.27 15.34
CA LYS A 245 -5.50 -5.35 15.36
C LYS A 245 -6.28 -5.43 14.06
N ASP A 246 -7.25 -6.32 14.00
CA ASP A 246 -8.13 -6.43 12.84
C ASP A 246 -9.52 -5.86 13.18
N ALA A 247 -9.91 -4.76 12.52
CA ALA A 247 -11.20 -4.11 12.78
C ALA A 247 -12.42 -4.83 12.16
N ALA A 248 -12.21 -5.76 11.22
CA ALA A 248 -13.28 -6.59 10.68
C ALA A 248 -13.41 -7.92 11.45
N LEU A 249 -12.32 -8.40 12.04
CA LEU A 249 -12.23 -9.65 12.79
C LEU A 249 -11.54 -9.39 14.14
N PRO A 250 -12.18 -8.65 15.05
CA PRO A 250 -11.60 -8.35 16.35
C PRO A 250 -11.32 -9.64 17.12
N THR A 251 -10.17 -9.70 17.77
CA THR A 251 -9.78 -10.81 18.62
C THR A 251 -9.98 -10.39 20.08
N GLU A 252 -10.86 -11.07 20.81
CA GLU A 252 -11.08 -10.83 22.24
C GLU A 252 -10.06 -11.55 23.12
N GLU A 253 -9.20 -12.37 22.51
CA GLU A 253 -8.18 -13.14 23.19
C GLU A 253 -6.83 -12.40 23.24
N PRO A 254 -5.93 -12.81 24.16
CA PRO A 254 -4.59 -12.26 24.20
C PRO A 254 -3.82 -12.50 22.91
N VAL A 255 -3.37 -11.42 22.26
CA VAL A 255 -2.63 -11.47 20.99
C VAL A 255 -1.14 -11.28 21.22
N ARG A 256 -0.31 -11.98 20.45
CA ARG A 256 1.14 -11.76 20.44
C ARG A 256 1.58 -11.12 19.13
N ALA A 257 2.52 -10.20 19.19
CA ALA A 257 3.19 -9.70 18.01
C ALA A 257 4.27 -10.72 17.61
N MET A 258 4.16 -11.31 16.42
CA MET A 258 5.14 -12.26 15.92
C MET A 258 5.49 -11.93 14.46
N THR A 259 6.77 -12.00 14.13
CA THR A 259 7.24 -12.00 12.74
C THR A 259 8.25 -13.12 12.58
N GLY A 260 7.97 -14.07 11.70
CA GLY A 260 8.86 -15.16 11.32
C GLY A 260 9.29 -15.04 9.86
N TRP A 261 10.53 -15.38 9.60
CA TRP A 261 11.17 -15.43 8.29
C TRP A 261 11.65 -16.86 8.08
N HIS A 262 11.31 -17.40 6.91
CA HIS A 262 11.73 -18.71 6.46
C HIS A 262 12.41 -18.54 5.11
N VAL A 263 13.70 -18.81 5.05
CA VAL A 263 14.53 -18.55 3.86
C VAL A 263 15.13 -19.86 3.40
N LEU A 264 14.67 -20.31 2.23
CA LEU A 264 15.20 -21.49 1.58
C LEU A 264 16.21 -21.05 0.53
N GLU A 265 17.40 -21.62 0.57
CA GLU A 265 18.51 -21.32 -0.36
C GLU A 265 19.08 -22.62 -0.92
N ARG A 266 19.44 -22.63 -2.20
CA ARG A 266 20.18 -23.74 -2.78
C ARG A 266 21.56 -23.85 -2.11
N ALA A 267 21.80 -24.98 -1.44
CA ALA A 267 23.10 -25.28 -0.83
C ALA A 267 23.98 -26.17 -1.74
N GLY A 268 23.34 -26.99 -2.58
CA GLY A 268 23.97 -27.83 -3.57
C GLY A 268 22.95 -28.45 -4.53
N PRO A 269 23.36 -29.39 -5.40
CA PRO A 269 22.46 -30.04 -6.36
C PRO A 269 21.31 -30.84 -5.70
N SER A 270 21.57 -31.40 -4.52
CA SER A 270 20.64 -32.25 -3.77
C SER A 270 20.39 -31.76 -2.34
N GLN A 271 20.80 -30.54 -2.02
CA GLN A 271 20.66 -29.98 -0.68
C GLN A 271 20.12 -28.55 -0.71
N THR A 272 19.21 -28.29 0.22
CA THR A 272 18.59 -26.98 0.42
C THR A 272 18.81 -26.53 1.85
N ARG A 273 19.30 -25.31 2.03
CA ARG A 273 19.43 -24.70 3.35
C ARG A 273 18.15 -23.97 3.69
N LEU A 274 17.53 -24.35 4.81
CA LEU A 274 16.42 -23.63 5.42
C LEU A 274 16.98 -22.80 6.59
N ARG A 275 16.82 -21.48 6.52
CA ARG A 275 17.10 -20.56 7.62
C ARG A 275 15.80 -20.02 8.16
N ASP A 276 15.54 -20.33 9.42
CA ASP A 276 14.37 -19.84 10.13
C ASP A 276 14.78 -18.82 11.16
N TRP A 277 14.06 -17.72 11.22
CA TRP A 277 14.26 -16.70 12.21
C TRP A 277 12.94 -16.05 12.58
N PHE A 278 12.61 -16.00 13.86
CA PHE A 278 11.42 -15.28 14.28
C PHE A 278 11.63 -14.50 15.57
N THR A 279 10.87 -13.42 15.67
CA THR A 279 10.72 -12.60 16.87
C THR A 279 9.28 -12.66 17.33
N GLN A 280 9.11 -12.72 18.64
CA GLN A 280 7.81 -12.80 19.29
C GLN A 280 7.81 -11.95 20.56
N GLY A 281 6.84 -11.05 20.68
CA GLY A 281 6.55 -10.36 21.93
C GLY A 281 5.67 -11.19 22.86
N GLY A 282 5.63 -10.81 24.15
CA GLY A 282 4.67 -11.39 25.08
C GLY A 282 3.22 -11.16 24.69
N PHE A 283 2.33 -11.98 25.24
CA PHE A 283 0.90 -11.89 24.97
C PHE A 283 0.34 -10.62 25.59
N ARG A 284 -0.36 -9.83 24.77
CA ARG A 284 -1.06 -8.62 25.19
C ARG A 284 -2.53 -8.94 25.42
N LEU A 285 -2.99 -8.68 26.62
CA LEU A 285 -4.39 -8.80 27.04
C LEU A 285 -5.26 -7.75 26.35
N PRO A 286 -6.58 -7.98 26.25
CA PRO A 286 -7.53 -6.97 25.75
C PRO A 286 -7.50 -5.66 26.54
N SER A 287 -7.20 -5.72 27.85
CA SER A 287 -6.98 -4.53 28.70
C SER A 287 -5.81 -3.65 28.24
N GLY A 288 -4.93 -4.19 27.39
CA GLY A 288 -3.72 -3.55 26.91
C GLY A 288 -2.46 -3.92 27.69
N GLU A 289 -2.62 -4.58 28.84
CA GLU A 289 -1.53 -5.10 29.68
C GLU A 289 -0.90 -6.35 29.06
N TYR A 290 0.31 -6.71 29.50
CA TYR A 290 0.96 -7.94 29.08
C TYR A 290 0.72 -9.04 30.12
N HIS A 291 0.64 -10.29 29.64
CA HIS A 291 0.63 -11.44 30.53
C HIS A 291 1.90 -11.45 31.41
N PRO A 292 1.77 -11.63 32.73
CA PRO A 292 2.90 -11.65 33.64
C PRO A 292 3.85 -12.80 33.33
N ILE A 293 5.14 -12.56 33.56
CA ILE A 293 6.21 -13.55 33.37
C ILE A 293 6.49 -14.19 34.72
N GLU A 294 6.21 -15.48 34.85
CA GLU A 294 6.63 -16.29 36.00
C GLU A 294 8.11 -16.68 35.89
N GLU A 295 8.74 -17.00 37.01
CA GLU A 295 10.16 -17.39 37.05
C GLU A 295 10.48 -18.64 36.21
N SER A 296 9.55 -19.60 36.16
CA SER A 296 9.65 -20.82 35.35
C SER A 296 9.14 -20.65 33.90
N PHE A 297 8.72 -19.45 33.51
CA PHE A 297 8.18 -19.17 32.19
C PHE A 297 9.23 -19.33 31.09
N GLN A 298 10.46 -18.87 31.32
CA GLN A 298 11.50 -18.83 30.30
C GLN A 298 11.86 -20.24 29.82
N GLU A 299 12.16 -21.15 30.74
CA GLU A 299 12.57 -22.51 30.40
C GLU A 299 11.44 -23.29 29.71
N ARG A 300 10.21 -23.21 30.24
CA ARG A 300 9.05 -23.84 29.58
C ARG A 300 8.80 -23.29 28.18
N THR A 301 8.96 -21.97 28.00
CA THR A 301 8.76 -21.34 26.69
C THR A 301 9.87 -21.75 25.72
N ARG A 302 11.12 -21.80 26.19
CA ARG A 302 12.27 -22.29 25.43
C ARG A 302 12.01 -23.70 24.93
N GLN A 303 11.69 -24.64 25.83
CA GLN A 303 11.45 -26.04 25.46
C GLN A 303 10.30 -26.18 24.46
N ARG A 304 9.18 -25.46 24.67
CA ARG A 304 8.04 -25.48 23.73
C ARG A 304 8.41 -24.98 22.33
N VAL A 305 9.28 -23.98 22.23
CA VAL A 305 9.77 -23.48 20.93
C VAL A 305 10.64 -24.52 20.25
N LEU A 306 11.54 -25.18 21.00
CA LEU A 306 12.40 -26.25 20.48
C LEU A 306 11.56 -27.44 19.98
N ASP A 307 10.60 -27.90 20.77
CA ASP A 307 9.71 -29.01 20.40
C ASP A 307 8.85 -28.67 19.18
N GLY A 308 8.34 -27.43 19.14
CA GLY A 308 7.57 -26.91 18.02
C GLY A 308 8.38 -26.86 16.73
N TYR A 309 9.62 -26.36 16.82
CA TYR A 309 10.55 -26.31 15.69
C TYR A 309 10.89 -27.71 15.17
N ALA A 310 11.21 -28.65 16.06
CA ALA A 310 11.50 -30.03 15.67
C ALA A 310 10.30 -30.71 14.98
N CYS A 311 9.08 -30.46 15.46
CA CYS A 311 7.86 -30.93 14.80
C CYS A 311 7.66 -30.33 13.41
N TYR A 312 7.97 -29.04 13.26
CA TYR A 312 7.87 -28.31 12.00
C TYR A 312 8.86 -28.84 10.95
N VAL A 313 10.13 -29.02 11.30
CA VAL A 313 11.15 -29.56 10.37
C VAL A 313 10.76 -30.96 9.90
N ARG A 314 10.38 -31.86 10.83
CA ARG A 314 9.91 -33.22 10.48
C ARG A 314 8.72 -33.22 9.52
N SER A 315 7.84 -32.23 9.65
CA SER A 315 6.66 -32.11 8.77
C SER A 315 7.06 -31.75 7.35
N ILE A 316 8.05 -30.86 7.19
CA ILE A 316 8.60 -30.50 5.87
C ILE A 316 9.33 -31.70 5.26
N GLU A 317 10.18 -32.37 6.03
CA GLU A 317 10.88 -33.59 5.58
C GLU A 317 9.91 -34.68 5.14
N ALA A 318 8.80 -34.87 5.86
CA ALA A 318 7.76 -35.82 5.48
C ALA A 318 7.09 -35.45 4.15
N ILE A 319 6.82 -34.16 3.90
CA ILE A 319 6.26 -33.68 2.63
C ILE A 319 7.27 -33.88 1.49
N ILE A 320 8.55 -33.59 1.72
CA ILE A 320 9.63 -33.84 0.76
C ILE A 320 9.68 -35.33 0.41
N ALA A 321 9.72 -36.20 1.41
CA ALA A 321 9.76 -37.64 1.22
C ALA A 321 8.53 -38.17 0.48
N ALA A 322 7.33 -37.65 0.76
CA ALA A 322 6.11 -38.00 0.04
C ALA A 322 6.15 -37.56 -1.43
N THR A 323 6.70 -36.38 -1.70
CA THR A 323 6.83 -35.83 -3.06
C THR A 323 7.82 -36.65 -3.88
N ALA A 324 8.94 -37.08 -3.29
CA ALA A 324 9.93 -37.93 -3.94
C ALA A 324 9.39 -39.34 -4.29
N ARG A 325 8.44 -39.86 -3.50
CA ARG A 325 7.82 -41.18 -3.72
C ARG A 325 6.66 -41.18 -4.73
N SER A 326 6.28 -40.03 -5.27
CA SER A 326 5.22 -39.92 -6.28
C SER A 326 5.79 -39.62 -7.68
N PRO A 327 6.51 -40.54 -8.32
CA PRO A 327 7.09 -40.30 -9.64
C PRO A 327 6.10 -40.36 -10.82
N PHE A 328 4.78 -40.52 -10.58
CA PHE A 328 3.80 -40.65 -11.65
C PHE A 328 2.65 -39.64 -11.55
N SER A 329 2.92 -38.44 -12.03
CA SER A 329 1.95 -37.70 -12.86
C SER A 329 2.69 -36.61 -13.64
N LYS A 330 3.10 -36.95 -14.86
CA LYS A 330 3.29 -35.99 -15.94
C LYS A 330 2.79 -36.62 -17.24
N PRO A 331 2.34 -35.81 -18.22
CA PRO A 331 1.87 -34.43 -18.13
C PRO A 331 0.35 -34.34 -18.01
#